data_AF-A0A0F9SIC1-F1
#
_entry.id   AF-A0A0F9SIC1-F1
#
_cell.length_a   1.000
_cell.length_b   1.000
_cell.length_c   1.000
_cell.angle_alpha   90.00
_cell.angle_beta   90.00
_cell.angle_gamma   90.00
#
_symmetry.space_group_name_H-M   'P 1'
#
loop_
_entity.id
_entity.type
_entity.pdbx_description
1 polymer ?
#
loop_
_entity_poly.entity_id
_entity_poly.type
_entity_poly.pdbx_seq_one_letter_code
_entity_poly.pdbx_strand_id
1 'polypeptide(L)'
;DSCLELHSIVEKGVPLFKHFGEWLKMKFNWNLSYGWAHAITENIEKQQDPLKKFYFFVNEFRKLQPEVVSIIIPPFSQKRFTFTQEKKDEDPYLSPKKIQIIRYIPEKLFFLRFLYAKKQEDGRDLFYSIEEAKRSVSKKGSTIKKRKD
;
A
#
# COMPACT_ATOMS: atom_id res chain seq x y z
N ASP A 1 4.80 10.74 6.52
CA ASP A 1 4.07 10.29 7.72
C ASP A 1 3.04 11.36 8.07
N SER A 2 1.78 10.98 8.19
CA SER A 2 0.70 11.94 8.48
C SER A 2 0.68 12.28 9.98
N CYS A 3 0.22 13.48 10.35
CA CYS A 3 0.09 13.89 11.76
C CYS A 3 -0.74 12.88 12.59
N LEU A 4 -1.67 12.17 11.94
CA LEU A 4 -2.49 11.13 12.54
C LEU A 4 -1.71 9.85 12.89
N GLU A 5 -0.70 9.48 12.09
CA GLU A 5 0.19 8.34 12.39
C GLU A 5 1.04 8.61 13.65
N LEU A 6 1.40 9.87 13.89
CA LEU A 6 2.15 10.31 15.06
C LEU A 6 1.33 10.20 16.36
N HIS A 7 0.00 10.26 16.25
CA HIS A 7 -0.94 10.09 17.36
C HIS A 7 -1.64 8.72 17.39
N SER A 8 -1.21 7.76 16.55
CA SER A 8 -1.84 6.43 16.44
C SER A 8 -3.35 6.45 16.10
N ILE A 9 -3.84 7.55 15.51
CA ILE A 9 -5.23 7.65 15.06
C ILE A 9 -5.29 7.12 13.63
N VAL A 10 -5.62 5.84 13.49
CA VAL A 10 -5.87 5.24 12.18
C VAL A 10 -7.35 5.45 11.84
N GLU A 11 -7.65 6.45 11.00
CA GLU A 11 -8.99 6.60 10.43
C GLU A 11 -9.32 5.30 9.66
N LYS A 12 -10.33 4.57 10.12
CA LYS A 12 -10.79 3.34 9.45
C LYS A 12 -11.64 3.72 8.24
N GLY A 13 -11.44 3.02 7.12
CA GLY A 13 -12.25 3.19 5.92
C GLY A 13 -11.88 4.38 5.04
N VAL A 14 -10.83 5.12 5.36
CA VAL A 14 -10.30 6.17 4.47
C VAL A 14 -9.04 5.69 3.75
N PRO A 15 -8.74 6.25 2.57
CA PRO A 15 -7.54 5.91 1.86
C PRO A 15 -6.31 6.56 2.49
N LEU A 16 -5.19 5.87 2.41
CA LEU A 16 -3.94 6.32 2.99
C LEU A 16 -3.35 7.44 2.16
N PHE A 17 -3.05 8.58 2.79
CA PHE A 17 -2.54 9.76 2.08
C PHE A 17 -1.21 9.50 1.34
N LYS A 18 -0.41 8.52 1.78
CA LYS A 18 0.79 8.08 1.06
C LYS A 18 0.51 7.54 -0.37
N HIS A 19 -0.73 7.15 -0.66
CA HIS A 19 -1.17 6.71 -1.98
C HIS A 19 -1.68 7.88 -2.85
N PHE A 20 -1.81 9.10 -2.30
CA PHE A 20 -2.38 10.26 -2.99
C PHE A 20 -1.60 10.62 -4.26
N GLY A 21 -0.27 10.65 -4.18
CA GLY A 21 0.58 10.93 -5.34
C GLY A 21 0.35 9.92 -6.45
N GLU A 22 0.55 8.63 -6.17
CA GLU A 22 0.36 7.60 -7.20
C GLU A 22 -1.08 7.57 -7.74
N TRP A 23 -2.09 7.85 -6.89
CA TRP A 23 -3.47 8.04 -7.36
C TRP A 23 -3.61 9.19 -8.37
N LEU A 24 -2.99 10.35 -8.14
CA LEU A 24 -3.01 11.46 -9.11
C LEU A 24 -2.39 11.04 -10.45
N LYS A 25 -1.24 10.39 -10.41
CA LYS A 25 -0.56 9.86 -11.60
C LYS A 25 -1.45 8.86 -12.34
N MET A 26 -2.08 7.93 -11.64
CA MET A 26 -2.91 6.91 -12.28
C MET A 26 -4.22 7.48 -12.82
N LYS A 27 -4.83 8.45 -12.12
CA LYS A 27 -6.11 9.05 -12.51
C LYS A 27 -6.01 10.03 -13.67
N PHE A 28 -4.95 10.83 -13.70
CA PHE A 28 -4.79 11.92 -14.66
C PHE A 28 -3.59 11.75 -15.61
N ASN A 29 -2.82 10.67 -15.47
CA ASN A 29 -1.58 10.43 -16.20
C ASN A 29 -0.54 11.57 -16.03
N TRP A 30 -0.51 12.18 -14.84
CA TRP A 30 0.41 13.28 -14.54
C TRP A 30 1.83 12.80 -14.25
N ASN A 31 2.80 13.60 -14.68
CA ASN A 31 4.20 13.42 -14.29
C ASN A 31 4.40 13.89 -12.84
N LEU A 32 4.98 13.03 -12.00
CA LEU A 32 5.22 13.31 -10.58
C LEU A 32 6.71 13.39 -10.22
N SER A 33 7.62 13.54 -11.20
CA SER A 33 9.06 13.62 -10.94
C SER A 33 9.46 14.71 -9.94
N TYR A 34 8.70 15.81 -9.90
CA TYR A 34 8.88 16.92 -8.95
C TYR A 34 7.89 16.90 -7.78
N GLY A 35 7.18 15.77 -7.58
CA GLY A 35 6.17 15.60 -6.55
C GLY A 35 4.77 16.09 -6.96
N TRP A 36 3.77 15.70 -6.18
CA TRP A 36 2.36 15.97 -6.48
C TRP A 36 2.00 17.45 -6.44
N ALA A 37 2.66 18.25 -5.59
CA ALA A 37 2.36 19.67 -5.49
C ALA A 37 2.73 20.41 -6.78
N HIS A 38 3.90 20.10 -7.35
CA HIS A 38 4.32 20.63 -8.63
C HIS A 38 3.40 20.16 -9.76
N ALA A 39 3.04 18.87 -9.77
CA ALA A 39 2.14 18.32 -10.77
C ALA A 39 0.76 19.03 -10.78
N ILE A 40 0.21 19.37 -9.61
CA ILE A 40 -1.02 20.16 -9.52
C ILE A 40 -0.81 21.53 -10.16
N THR A 41 0.27 22.25 -9.83
CA THR A 41 0.51 23.59 -10.40
C THR A 41 0.73 23.58 -11.91
N GLU A 42 1.32 22.51 -12.45
CA GLU A 42 1.65 22.39 -13.86
C GLU A 42 0.45 21.99 -14.72
N ASN A 43 -0.48 21.19 -14.17
CA ASN A 43 -1.57 20.57 -14.94
C ASN A 43 -2.95 21.23 -14.76
N ILE A 44 -3.06 22.26 -13.92
CA ILE A 44 -4.32 23.02 -13.78
C ILE A 44 -4.34 24.25 -14.70
N GLU A 45 -5.53 24.75 -15.01
CA GLU A 45 -5.68 25.98 -15.79
C GLU A 45 -5.07 27.17 -15.04
N LYS A 46 -4.45 28.11 -15.78
CA LYS A 46 -3.74 29.26 -15.19
C LYS A 46 -4.63 30.15 -14.32
N GLN A 47 -5.95 30.18 -14.53
CA GLN A 47 -6.87 30.97 -13.71
C GLN A 47 -7.32 30.24 -12.43
N GLN A 48 -7.00 28.95 -12.28
CA GLN A 48 -7.40 28.17 -11.12
C GLN A 48 -6.39 28.32 -9.98
N ASP A 49 -6.90 28.40 -8.75
CA ASP A 49 -6.09 28.42 -7.53
C ASP A 49 -5.56 26.99 -7.24
N PRO A 50 -4.22 26.77 -7.23
CA PRO A 50 -3.64 25.47 -6.96
C PRO A 50 -4.03 24.88 -5.61
N LEU A 51 -4.20 25.72 -4.58
CA LEU A 51 -4.55 25.25 -3.25
C LEU A 51 -5.99 24.76 -3.21
N LYS A 52 -6.91 25.47 -3.86
CA LYS A 52 -8.30 25.00 -4.01
C LYS A 52 -8.36 23.68 -4.78
N LYS A 53 -7.55 23.53 -5.83
CA LYS A 53 -7.46 22.27 -6.58
C LYS A 53 -6.87 21.14 -5.74
N PHE A 54 -5.84 21.41 -4.93
CA PHE A 54 -5.34 20.44 -3.97
C PHE A 54 -6.46 19.92 -3.05
N TYR A 55 -7.21 20.80 -2.39
CA TYR A 55 -8.29 20.37 -1.51
C TYR A 55 -9.41 19.63 -2.25
N PHE A 56 -9.72 20.05 -3.47
CA PHE A 56 -10.64 19.31 -4.34
C PHE A 56 -10.16 17.87 -4.58
N PHE A 57 -8.89 17.69 -4.96
CA PHE A 57 -8.31 16.36 -5.19
C PHE A 57 -8.24 15.53 -3.92
N VAL A 58 -7.91 16.13 -2.78
CA VAL A 58 -7.93 15.44 -1.48
C VAL A 58 -9.34 14.96 -1.15
N ASN A 59 -10.36 15.78 -1.37
CA ASN A 59 -11.75 15.39 -1.13
C ASN A 59 -12.19 14.26 -2.07
N GLU A 60 -11.82 14.32 -3.35
CA GLU A 60 -12.07 13.22 -4.29
C GLU A 60 -11.35 11.93 -3.88
N PHE A 61 -10.09 12.05 -3.48
CA PHE A 61 -9.31 10.92 -3.00
C PHE A 61 -9.96 10.30 -1.76
N ARG A 62 -10.38 11.09 -0.77
CA ARG A 62 -11.02 10.60 0.47
C ARG A 62 -12.34 9.85 0.25
N LYS A 63 -12.98 10.01 -0.90
CA LYS A 63 -14.17 9.23 -1.26
C LYS A 63 -13.85 7.76 -1.56
N LEU A 64 -12.59 7.43 -1.85
CA LEU A 64 -12.19 6.05 -2.12
C LEU A 64 -12.36 5.18 -0.88
N GLN A 65 -12.92 4.00 -1.07
CA GLN A 65 -13.17 3.04 0.01
C GLN A 65 -12.30 1.78 -0.16
N PRO A 66 -11.48 1.41 0.83
CA PRO A 66 -10.67 0.20 0.75
C PRO A 66 -11.52 -1.07 0.96
N GLU A 67 -11.51 -1.97 -0.01
CA GLU A 67 -12.18 -3.28 0.00
C GLU A 67 -11.16 -4.42 -0.09
N VAL A 68 -11.28 -5.44 0.76
CA VAL A 68 -10.44 -6.64 0.66
C VAL A 68 -10.96 -7.52 -0.48
N VAL A 69 -10.16 -7.70 -1.54
CA VAL A 69 -10.56 -8.47 -2.73
C VAL A 69 -9.88 -9.83 -2.84
N SER A 70 -8.77 -10.04 -2.13
CA SER A 70 -8.08 -11.34 -2.10
C SER A 70 -7.23 -11.48 -0.83
N ILE A 71 -7.02 -12.71 -0.39
CA ILE A 71 -6.16 -13.03 0.75
C ILE A 71 -5.14 -14.09 0.31
N ILE A 72 -3.88 -13.87 0.64
CA ILE A 72 -2.77 -14.79 0.40
C ILE A 72 -2.25 -15.24 1.77
N ILE A 73 -2.17 -16.55 1.97
CA ILE A 73 -1.59 -17.18 3.15
C ILE A 73 -0.19 -17.66 2.75
N PRO A 74 0.90 -17.05 3.26
CA PRO A 74 2.25 -17.49 2.92
C PRO A 74 2.49 -18.93 3.40
N PRO A 75 3.19 -19.78 2.63
CA PRO A 75 3.38 -21.20 2.95
C PRO A 75 4.12 -21.44 4.28
N PHE A 76 4.92 -20.48 4.73
CA PHE A 76 5.63 -20.56 6.03
C PHE A 76 4.70 -20.35 7.24
N SER A 77 3.49 -19.83 7.05
CA SER A 77 2.51 -19.64 8.14
C SER A 77 1.82 -20.94 8.59
N GLN A 78 2.02 -22.05 7.87
CA GLN A 78 1.36 -23.34 8.11
C GLN A 78 2.27 -24.44 8.68
N LYS A 79 3.57 -24.20 8.91
CA LYS A 79 4.42 -25.21 9.55
C LYS A 79 4.01 -25.39 11.01
N ARG A 80 3.21 -26.42 11.30
CA ARG A 80 3.18 -27.07 12.61
C ARG A 80 4.60 -27.57 12.87
N PHE A 81 5.30 -26.92 13.80
CA PHE A 81 6.62 -27.32 14.23
C PHE A 81 6.55 -28.70 14.89
N THR A 82 6.93 -29.76 14.18
CA THR A 82 7.55 -30.92 14.81
C THR A 82 8.94 -30.49 15.22
N PHE A 83 9.19 -30.43 16.53
CA PHE A 83 10.45 -30.05 17.14
C PHE A 83 11.59 -30.96 16.64
N THR A 84 12.46 -30.41 15.81
CA THR A 84 13.88 -30.75 15.82
C THR A 84 14.64 -29.43 15.90
N GLN A 85 15.35 -29.27 17.01
CA GLN A 85 16.20 -28.12 17.31
C GLN A 85 17.22 -27.96 16.18
N GLU A 86 17.28 -26.77 15.58
CA GLU A 86 18.43 -26.12 14.92
C GLU A 86 17.96 -25.19 13.79
N LYS A 87 17.39 -24.04 14.20
CA LYS A 87 17.46 -22.73 13.53
C LYS A 87 16.58 -21.76 14.34
N LYS A 88 17.18 -21.23 15.41
CA LYS A 88 16.74 -19.97 16.01
C LYS A 88 16.96 -18.85 14.98
N ASP A 89 16.16 -17.81 15.07
CA ASP A 89 16.29 -16.51 14.38
C ASP A 89 15.46 -16.29 13.10
N GLU A 90 14.20 -16.74 13.09
CA GLU A 90 13.17 -15.95 12.41
C GLU A 90 12.27 -15.32 13.47
N ASP A 91 12.54 -14.06 13.78
CA ASP A 91 11.70 -13.25 14.65
C ASP A 91 10.24 -13.31 14.11
N PRO A 92 9.25 -13.73 14.92
CA PRO A 92 7.84 -13.79 14.51
C PRO A 92 7.25 -12.44 14.05
N TYR A 93 8.00 -11.33 14.19
CA TYR A 93 7.68 -10.04 13.59
C TYR A 93 8.12 -9.87 12.13
N LEU A 94 9.01 -10.72 11.59
CA LEU A 94 9.58 -10.54 10.25
C LEU A 94 8.69 -11.06 9.12
N SER A 95 7.76 -11.97 9.42
CA SER A 95 6.95 -12.63 8.39
C SER A 95 5.45 -12.36 8.56
N PRO A 96 4.75 -11.84 7.52
CA PRO A 96 3.31 -11.67 7.58
C PRO A 96 2.60 -13.02 7.66
N LYS A 97 1.61 -13.16 8.54
CA LYS A 97 0.74 -14.35 8.65
C LYS A 97 -0.26 -14.41 7.51
N LYS A 98 -0.74 -13.24 7.07
CA LYS A 98 -1.67 -13.08 5.96
C LYS A 98 -1.30 -11.82 5.19
N ILE A 99 -1.47 -11.86 3.88
CA ILE A 99 -1.35 -10.69 3.01
C ILE A 99 -2.71 -10.50 2.36
N GLN A 100 -3.32 -9.34 2.57
CA GLN A 100 -4.55 -8.93 1.91
C GLN A 100 -4.20 -8.10 0.68
N ILE A 101 -4.91 -8.35 -0.43
CA ILE A 101 -4.95 -7.44 -1.57
C ILE A 101 -6.19 -6.58 -1.37
N ILE A 102 -5.97 -5.28 -1.24
CA ILE A 102 -7.02 -4.28 -1.05
C ILE A 102 -7.22 -3.56 -2.36
N ARG A 103 -8.47 -3.31 -2.75
CA ARG A 103 -8.88 -2.44 -3.85
C ARG A 103 -9.45 -1.14 -3.30
N TYR A 104 -9.17 0.00 -3.91
CA TYR A 104 -9.92 1.23 -3.66
C TYR A 104 -11.13 1.34 -4.58
N ILE A 105 -12.35 1.22 -4.04
CA ILE A 105 -13.61 1.46 -4.78
C ILE A 105 -13.83 2.98 -4.94
N PRO A 106 -14.32 3.46 -6.10
CA PRO A 106 -14.71 2.69 -7.30
C PRO A 106 -13.55 2.36 -8.26
N GLU A 107 -12.37 2.93 -8.01
CA GLU A 107 -11.20 2.81 -8.87
C GLU A 107 -10.69 1.36 -8.99
N LYS A 108 -9.87 1.07 -10.01
CA LYS A 108 -9.17 -0.22 -10.17
C LYS A 108 -7.74 -0.10 -9.63
N LEU A 109 -7.62 0.38 -8.40
CA LEU A 109 -6.34 0.62 -7.73
C LEU A 109 -6.19 -0.38 -6.59
N PHE A 110 -5.06 -1.08 -6.56
CA PHE A 110 -4.82 -2.13 -5.59
C PHE A 110 -3.59 -1.84 -4.74
N PHE A 111 -3.58 -2.28 -3.49
CA PHE A 111 -2.38 -2.28 -2.64
C PHE A 111 -2.34 -3.52 -1.75
N LEU A 112 -1.18 -3.78 -1.16
CA LEU A 112 -0.98 -4.91 -0.26
C LEU A 112 -1.08 -4.46 1.20
N ARG A 113 -1.82 -5.22 2.01
CA ARG A 113 -1.88 -5.07 3.47
C ARG A 113 -1.30 -6.31 4.13
N PHE A 114 -0.27 -6.12 4.94
CA PHE A 114 0.47 -7.16 5.64
C PHE A 114 -0.06 -7.30 7.06
N LEU A 115 -0.52 -8.50 7.42
CA LEU A 115 -1.05 -8.81 8.74
C LEU A 115 -0.05 -9.69 9.50
N TYR A 116 0.54 -9.13 10.53
CA TYR A 116 1.44 -9.79 11.47
C TYR A 116 0.68 -10.21 12.74
N ALA A 117 1.37 -10.85 13.69
CA ALA A 117 0.75 -11.32 14.93
C ALA A 117 0.12 -10.21 15.78
N LYS A 118 0.75 -9.01 15.81
CA LYS A 118 0.34 -7.88 16.65
C LYS A 118 0.22 -6.55 15.89
N LYS A 119 0.45 -6.57 14.58
CA LYS A 119 0.55 -5.35 13.76
C LYS A 119 -0.08 -5.58 12.39
N GLN A 120 -0.65 -4.50 11.85
CA GLN A 120 -1.02 -4.39 10.46
C GLN A 120 -0.16 -3.31 9.80
N GLU A 121 0.30 -3.56 8.59
CA GLU A 121 1.03 -2.59 7.78
C GLU A 121 0.45 -2.54 6.37
N ASP A 122 0.10 -1.33 5.93
CA ASP A 122 -0.32 -1.11 4.56
C ASP A 122 0.91 -0.75 3.72
N GLY A 123 1.07 -1.39 2.57
CA GLY A 123 2.12 -1.09 1.59
C GLY A 123 2.04 0.35 1.10
N ARG A 124 3.11 0.84 0.47
CA ARG A 124 3.13 2.15 -0.20
C ARG A 124 2.76 2.07 -1.69
N ASP A 125 3.02 0.91 -2.29
CA ASP A 125 2.89 0.69 -3.72
C ASP A 125 1.42 0.46 -4.11
N LEU A 126 0.99 1.13 -5.18
CA LEU A 126 -0.27 0.85 -5.87
C LEU A 126 -0.02 -0.03 -7.10
N PHE A 127 -1.02 -0.81 -7.47
CA PHE A 127 -1.02 -1.69 -8.65
C PHE A 127 -2.29 -1.45 -9.49
N TYR A 128 -2.20 -1.68 -10.80
CA TYR A 128 -3.33 -1.52 -11.74
C TYR A 128 -4.22 -2.77 -11.78
N SER A 129 -3.72 -3.90 -11.28
CA SER A 129 -4.43 -5.18 -11.31
C SER A 129 -4.12 -6.06 -10.11
N ILE A 130 -5.01 -7.01 -9.83
CA ILE A 130 -4.79 -8.04 -8.81
C ILE A 130 -3.59 -8.90 -9.18
N GLU A 131 -3.37 -9.16 -10.47
CA GLU A 131 -2.29 -9.99 -11.01
C GLU A 131 -0.92 -9.35 -10.76
N GLU A 132 -0.81 -8.02 -10.89
CA GLU A 132 0.40 -7.28 -10.53
C GLU A 132 0.67 -7.32 -9.03
N ALA A 133 -0.36 -7.10 -8.21
CA ALA A 133 -0.26 -7.18 -6.76
C ALA A 133 0.21 -8.58 -6.31
N LYS A 134 -0.37 -9.64 -6.87
CA LYS A 134 0.04 -11.04 -6.62
C LYS A 134 1.50 -11.29 -7.03
N ARG A 135 1.90 -10.85 -8.23
CA ARG A 135 3.29 -10.98 -8.71
C ARG A 135 4.29 -10.27 -7.80
N SER A 136 3.94 -9.12 -7.24
CA SER A 136 4.78 -8.38 -6.29
C SER A 136 5.08 -9.18 -5.02
N VAL A 137 4.10 -9.93 -4.50
CA VAL A 137 4.27 -10.83 -3.35
C VAL A 137 5.27 -11.96 -3.67
N SER A 138 5.13 -12.60 -4.84
CA SER A 138 6.04 -13.68 -5.26
C SER A 138 7.48 -13.21 -5.45
N LYS A 139 7.68 -11.99 -6.00
CA LYS A 139 9.02 -11.41 -6.16
C LYS A 139 9.68 -11.09 -4.82
N LYS A 140 8.96 -10.49 -3.86
CA LYS A 140 9.51 -10.21 -2.52
C LYS A 140 9.92 -11.49 -1.77
N GLY A 141 9.21 -12.61 -1.95
CA GLY A 141 9.62 -13.91 -1.43
C GLY A 141 10.90 -14.49 -2.05
N SER A 142 11.25 -14.08 -3.28
CA SER A 142 12.47 -14.52 -3.97
C SER A 142 13.72 -13.71 -3.59
N THR A 143 13.57 -12.43 -3.24
CA THR A 143 14.68 -11.57 -2.80
C THR A 143 15.20 -11.97 -1.41
N ILE A 144 14.32 -12.48 -0.54
CA ILE A 144 14.70 -13.02 0.78
C ILE A 144 15.56 -14.30 0.62
N LYS A 145 15.33 -15.09 -0.43
CA LYS A 145 16.13 -16.29 -0.72
C LYS A 145 17.54 -16.01 -1.23
N LYS A 146 17.81 -14.86 -1.85
CA LYS A 146 19.10 -14.54 -2.51
C LYS A 146 20.12 -13.80 -1.65
N ARG A 147 19.82 -13.49 -0.38
CA ARG A 147 20.77 -12.87 0.57
C ARG A 147 21.44 -13.88 1.51
N LYS A 148 21.46 -15.16 1.12
CA LYS A 148 22.06 -16.27 1.90
C LYS A 148 23.13 -17.03 1.11
N ASP A 149 23.81 -16.35 0.21
CA ASP A 149 25.04 -16.84 -0.43
C ASP A 149 26.20 -15.92 -0.02
#